data_AF-A0A1X2G540-F1
#
_entry.id   AF-A0A1X2G540-F1
#
_cell.length_a   1.000
_cell.length_b   1.000
_cell.length_c   1.000
_cell.angle_alpha   90.00
_cell.angle_beta   90.00
_cell.angle_gamma   90.00
#
_symmetry.space_group_name_H-M   'P 1'
#
loop_
_entity.id
_entity.type
_entity.pdbx_description
1 polymer ?
#
loop_
_entity_poly.entity_id
_entity_poly.type
_entity_poly.pdbx_seq_one_letter_code
_entity_poly.pdbx_strand_id
1 'polypeptide(L)'
;MANDIAIIFIPIAICLVGIRFLLTLMAQRQQHRQSHGVLHLNDDDPAEFLQDDIQDDLDGDFNIVADDDIPNEGSSTGRAVKKVGKKRGEKLRRKEQIRQYREYMDQQREMQRQQDLILEEQYRQRRAEESLRQADELDIIRKNLAKLAKQETKQKDTLRRQEEKKRNQDAQQFAKCRAKVKEHVQKNKISTMENLAKQLWLTEEQTRNILQKLCSTDPYFQLCLWSEDNNTFLNVQADDYTAIHEFLETNQGRILVRQVLEDPASPLLR
;
A
#
# COMPACT_ATOMS: atom_id res chain seq x y z
N MET A 1 -24.60 37.97 -1.18
CA MET A 1 -23.13 37.79 -1.08
C MET A 1 -22.78 36.53 -0.30
N ALA A 2 -23.10 36.38 1.00
CA ALA A 2 -22.81 35.14 1.75
C ALA A 2 -23.74 33.96 1.37
N ASN A 3 -25.00 34.23 1.03
CA ASN A 3 -25.98 33.19 0.70
C ASN A 3 -25.75 32.58 -0.70
N ASP A 4 -25.16 33.33 -1.63
CA ASP A 4 -24.92 32.86 -3.01
C ASP A 4 -23.77 31.86 -3.07
N ILE A 5 -22.81 31.98 -2.15
CA ILE A 5 -21.69 31.03 -2.00
C ILE A 5 -22.22 29.68 -1.47
N ALA A 6 -23.13 29.69 -0.49
CA ALA A 6 -23.69 28.47 0.08
C ALA A 6 -24.45 27.60 -0.94
N ILE A 7 -25.16 28.22 -1.88
CA ILE A 7 -25.96 27.50 -2.90
C ILE A 7 -25.06 26.69 -3.86
N ILE A 8 -23.83 27.16 -4.13
CA ILE A 8 -22.89 26.48 -5.04
C ILE A 8 -22.17 25.31 -4.33
N PHE A 9 -21.90 25.43 -3.03
CA PHE A 9 -21.15 24.40 -2.30
C PHE A 9 -21.99 23.20 -1.85
N ILE A 10 -23.30 23.36 -1.68
CA ILE A 10 -24.21 22.26 -1.32
C ILE A 10 -24.17 21.10 -2.33
N PRO A 11 -24.33 21.29 -3.65
CA PRO A 11 -24.26 20.18 -4.60
C PRO A 11 -22.87 19.54 -4.67
N ILE A 12 -21.80 20.32 -4.49
CA ILE A 12 -20.42 19.80 -4.46
C ILE A 12 -20.22 18.91 -3.22
N ALA A 13 -20.69 19.33 -2.05
CA ALA A 13 -20.62 18.55 -0.83
C ALA A 13 -21.40 17.24 -0.94
N ILE A 14 -22.61 17.26 -1.53
CA ILE A 14 -23.42 16.05 -1.79
C ILE A 14 -22.68 15.07 -2.71
N CYS A 15 -22.04 15.57 -3.78
CA CYS A 15 -21.25 14.73 -4.68
C CYS A 15 -20.05 14.08 -3.96
N LEU A 16 -19.33 14.83 -3.10
CA LEU A 16 -18.19 14.30 -2.36
C LEU A 16 -18.59 13.23 -1.35
N VAL A 17 -19.73 13.40 -0.67
CA VAL A 17 -20.29 12.38 0.24
C VAL A 17 -20.72 11.14 -0.55
N GLY A 18 -21.36 11.30 -1.71
CA GLY A 18 -21.76 10.20 -2.59
C GLY A 18 -20.57 9.37 -3.09
N ILE A 19 -19.47 10.02 -3.49
CA ILE A 19 -18.24 9.34 -3.93
C ILE A 19 -17.62 8.55 -2.77
N ARG A 20 -17.57 9.12 -1.56
CA ARG A 20 -17.07 8.41 -0.37
C ARG A 20 -17.92 7.19 -0.04
N PHE A 21 -19.24 7.30 -0.16
CA PHE A 21 -20.15 6.18 0.05
C PHE A 21 -19.93 5.06 -0.98
N LEU A 22 -19.82 5.42 -2.27
CA LEU A 22 -19.54 4.46 -3.35
C LEU A 22 -18.20 3.74 -3.18
N LEU A 23 -17.13 4.47 -2.82
CA LEU A 23 -15.82 3.88 -2.55
C LEU A 23 -15.87 2.90 -1.37
N THR A 24 -16.62 3.24 -0.32
CA THR A 24 -16.80 2.36 0.85
C THR A 24 -17.56 1.08 0.46
N LEU A 25 -18.61 1.21 -0.37
CA LEU A 25 -19.39 0.08 -0.85
C LEU A 25 -18.57 -0.84 -1.79
N MET A 26 -17.69 -0.27 -2.62
CA MET A 26 -16.77 -1.04 -3.46
C MET A 26 -15.73 -1.79 -2.65
N ALA A 27 -15.15 -1.15 -1.62
CA ALA A 27 -14.20 -1.80 -0.73
C ALA A 27 -14.85 -2.98 0.03
N GLN A 28 -16.10 -2.81 0.49
CA GLN A 28 -16.85 -3.87 1.15
C GLN A 28 -17.15 -5.05 0.20
N ARG A 29 -17.46 -4.78 -1.08
CA ARG A 29 -17.63 -5.82 -2.11
C ARG A 29 -16.32 -6.53 -2.47
N GLN A 30 -15.19 -5.84 -2.48
CA GLN A 30 -13.88 -6.48 -2.69
C GLN A 30 -13.51 -7.43 -1.55
N GLN A 31 -13.78 -7.05 -0.30
CA GLN A 31 -13.57 -7.94 0.85
C GLN A 31 -14.49 -9.16 0.81
N HIS A 32 -15.74 -9.01 0.38
CA HIS A 32 -16.67 -10.13 0.21
C HIS A 32 -16.28 -11.09 -0.94
N ARG A 33 -15.58 -10.60 -1.97
CA ARG A 33 -15.00 -11.45 -3.03
C ARG A 33 -13.77 -12.21 -2.55
N GLN A 34 -12.98 -11.64 -1.64
CA GLN A 34 -11.83 -12.32 -1.06
C GLN A 34 -12.22 -13.38 -0.02
N SER A 35 -13.33 -13.19 0.72
CA SER A 35 -13.79 -14.17 1.72
C SER A 35 -14.52 -15.38 1.12
N HIS A 36 -15.05 -15.29 -0.10
CA HIS A 36 -15.68 -16.43 -0.81
C HIS A 36 -14.81 -17.05 -1.92
N GLY A 37 -13.58 -16.55 -2.12
CA GLY A 37 -12.66 -17.02 -3.17
C GLY A 37 -11.58 -18.01 -2.71
N VAL A 38 -11.64 -18.52 -1.48
CA VAL A 38 -10.67 -19.49 -0.93
C VAL A 38 -11.34 -20.86 -0.71
N LEU A 39 -12.02 -21.34 -1.74
CA LEU A 39 -12.28 -22.76 -1.89
C LEU A 39 -11.91 -23.16 -3.32
N HIS A 40 -10.87 -23.98 -3.40
CA HIS A 40 -10.61 -24.91 -4.50
C HIS A 40 -10.20 -24.29 -5.83
N LEU A 41 -8.90 -24.07 -5.98
CA LEU A 41 -8.21 -24.44 -7.21
C LEU A 41 -7.13 -25.43 -6.80
N ASN A 42 -7.51 -26.71 -6.89
CA ASN A 42 -6.55 -27.77 -7.10
C ASN A 42 -5.74 -27.43 -8.34
N ASP A 43 -4.46 -27.75 -8.28
CA ASP A 43 -3.67 -28.12 -9.45
C ASP A 43 -4.43 -29.20 -10.24
N ASP A 44 -5.15 -28.79 -11.28
CA ASP A 44 -5.59 -29.68 -12.34
C ASP A 44 -4.96 -29.16 -13.64
N ASP A 45 -3.76 -29.67 -13.89
CA ASP A 45 -3.12 -29.76 -15.19
C ASP A 45 -4.09 -30.45 -16.18
N PRO A 46 -4.55 -29.81 -17.27
CA PRO A 46 -5.40 -30.48 -18.25
C PRO A 46 -4.55 -31.19 -19.32
N ALA A 47 -3.48 -31.90 -18.92
CA ALA A 47 -2.48 -32.42 -19.86
C ALA A 47 -2.25 -33.94 -19.84
N GLU A 48 -2.82 -34.72 -18.91
CA GLU A 48 -2.63 -36.18 -18.89
C GLU A 48 -3.93 -36.93 -18.60
N PHE A 49 -4.83 -37.02 -19.58
CA PHE A 49 -5.89 -38.03 -19.56
C PHE A 49 -6.46 -38.26 -20.96
N LEU A 50 -5.66 -38.85 -21.86
CA LEU A 50 -6.13 -39.50 -23.10
C LEU A 50 -4.98 -40.36 -23.67
N GLN A 51 -4.55 -41.37 -22.90
CA GLN A 51 -3.64 -42.39 -23.41
C GLN A 51 -3.82 -43.69 -22.63
N ASP A 52 -4.99 -44.29 -22.76
CA ASP A 52 -5.22 -45.73 -22.65
C ASP A 52 -6.59 -46.02 -23.27
N ASP A 53 -6.78 -47.22 -23.81
CA ASP A 53 -7.93 -47.70 -24.60
C ASP A 53 -7.90 -47.44 -26.12
N ILE A 54 -6.84 -47.88 -26.82
CA ILE A 54 -7.01 -48.66 -28.07
C ILE A 54 -5.86 -49.68 -28.19
N GLN A 55 -5.94 -50.78 -27.44
CA GLN A 55 -5.18 -51.98 -27.75
C GLN A 55 -5.96 -53.21 -27.28
N ASP A 56 -6.77 -53.77 -28.18
CA ASP A 56 -6.93 -55.21 -28.44
C ASP A 56 -8.19 -55.45 -29.27
N ASP A 57 -7.96 -55.79 -30.55
CA ASP A 57 -8.72 -56.76 -31.35
C ASP A 57 -8.43 -56.51 -32.83
N LEU A 58 -7.41 -57.19 -33.36
CA LEU A 58 -7.37 -57.72 -34.73
C LEU A 58 -6.21 -58.72 -34.84
N ASP A 59 -6.34 -59.81 -34.10
CA ASP A 59 -5.77 -61.09 -34.49
C ASP A 59 -6.47 -61.55 -35.78
N GLY A 60 -5.81 -61.24 -36.90
CA GLY A 60 -6.17 -61.67 -38.25
C GLY A 60 -4.94 -62.17 -38.96
N ASP A 61 -4.49 -63.35 -38.56
CA ASP A 61 -3.63 -64.31 -39.27
C ASP A 61 -3.21 -63.89 -40.70
N PHE A 62 -1.96 -63.42 -40.84
CA PHE A 62 -1.21 -63.62 -42.08
C PHE A 62 0.26 -63.92 -41.77
N ASN A 63 0.47 -65.18 -41.42
CA ASN A 63 1.74 -65.85 -41.38
C ASN A 63 2.41 -65.82 -42.77
N ILE A 64 3.44 -64.98 -42.97
CA ILE A 64 4.50 -65.24 -43.96
C ILE A 64 5.84 -65.15 -43.24
N VAL A 65 6.23 -66.33 -42.76
CA VAL A 65 7.58 -66.86 -42.57
C VAL A 65 8.68 -66.00 -43.21
N ALA A 66 9.57 -65.52 -42.35
CA ALA A 66 10.92 -65.14 -42.72
C ALA A 66 11.73 -66.41 -42.99
N ASP A 67 12.23 -66.56 -44.22
CA ASP A 67 13.49 -67.25 -44.48
C ASP A 67 14.00 -66.89 -45.88
N ASP A 68 15.14 -66.20 -45.93
CA ASP A 68 16.29 -66.56 -46.75
C ASP A 68 17.33 -65.44 -46.67
N ASP A 69 18.44 -65.79 -46.01
CA ASP A 69 19.74 -65.15 -46.11
C ASP A 69 20.10 -64.84 -47.58
N ILE A 70 20.41 -63.58 -47.89
CA ILE A 70 21.21 -63.26 -49.07
C ILE A 70 22.32 -62.30 -48.66
N PRO A 71 23.59 -62.70 -48.86
CA PRO A 71 24.73 -61.94 -48.38
C PRO A 71 24.88 -60.63 -49.15
N ASN A 72 25.14 -59.61 -48.37
CA ASN A 72 25.90 -58.42 -48.73
C ASN A 72 27.22 -58.83 -49.41
N GLU A 73 27.35 -58.54 -50.71
CA GLU A 73 28.59 -58.16 -51.40
C GLU A 73 28.31 -58.03 -52.91
N GLY A 74 28.66 -56.90 -53.52
CA GLY A 74 28.53 -56.77 -54.98
C GLY A 74 28.55 -55.35 -55.53
N SER A 75 29.61 -54.62 -55.23
CA SER A 75 30.06 -53.47 -56.03
C SER A 75 30.31 -53.89 -57.48
N SER A 76 29.99 -52.99 -58.42
CA SER A 76 30.34 -52.98 -59.85
C SER A 76 29.74 -54.06 -60.76
N THR A 77 29.04 -53.61 -61.82
CA THR A 77 29.17 -54.06 -63.24
C THR A 77 27.94 -53.66 -64.06
N GLY A 78 28.19 -53.14 -65.27
CA GLY A 78 27.18 -52.64 -66.21
C GLY A 78 26.11 -53.70 -66.53
N ARG A 79 24.84 -53.31 -66.38
CA ARG A 79 23.70 -54.21 -66.64
C ARG A 79 23.31 -54.15 -68.11
N ALA A 80 23.71 -55.17 -68.87
CA ALA A 80 23.00 -55.57 -70.09
C ALA A 80 21.54 -55.90 -69.72
N VAL A 81 20.59 -55.23 -70.36
CA VAL A 81 19.15 -55.37 -70.11
C VAL A 81 18.69 -56.76 -70.57
N LYS A 82 18.79 -57.75 -69.68
CA LYS A 82 18.17 -59.06 -69.89
C LYS A 82 16.66 -58.88 -69.89
N LYS A 83 16.01 -59.37 -70.96
CA LYS A 83 14.57 -59.35 -71.17
C LYS A 83 13.89 -60.07 -69.99
N VAL A 84 13.35 -59.29 -69.05
CA VAL A 84 12.64 -59.84 -67.89
C VAL A 84 11.36 -60.50 -68.41
N GLY A 85 11.16 -61.78 -68.11
CA GLY A 85 9.94 -62.50 -68.51
C GLY A 85 8.69 -61.78 -68.00
N LYS A 86 7.60 -61.85 -68.78
CA LYS A 86 6.33 -61.09 -68.56
C LYS A 86 5.86 -61.09 -67.09
N LYS A 87 5.96 -62.23 -66.40
CA LYS A 87 5.57 -62.39 -64.97
C LYS A 87 6.51 -61.68 -63.99
N ARG A 88 7.81 -61.68 -64.24
CA ARG A 88 8.82 -61.05 -63.36
C ARG A 88 8.86 -59.53 -63.56
N GLY A 89 8.56 -59.04 -64.76
CA GLY A 89 8.42 -57.61 -65.05
C GLY A 89 7.19 -57.00 -64.37
N GLU A 90 6.08 -57.72 -64.34
CA GLU A 90 4.88 -57.27 -63.63
C GLU A 90 5.08 -57.23 -62.11
N LYS A 91 5.75 -58.24 -61.52
CA LYS A 91 6.11 -58.23 -60.09
C LYS A 91 7.03 -57.07 -59.72
N LEU A 92 7.98 -56.71 -60.59
CA LEU A 92 8.86 -55.54 -60.40
C LEU A 92 8.07 -54.23 -60.45
N ARG A 93 7.14 -54.08 -61.40
CA ARG A 93 6.26 -52.90 -61.48
C ARG A 93 5.36 -52.75 -60.25
N ARG A 94 4.78 -53.85 -59.74
CA ARG A 94 4.01 -53.82 -58.48
C ARG A 94 4.88 -53.45 -57.28
N LYS A 95 6.12 -53.97 -57.19
CA LYS A 95 7.07 -53.61 -56.13
C LYS A 95 7.48 -52.13 -56.20
N GLU A 96 7.64 -51.60 -57.40
CA GLU A 96 7.96 -50.19 -57.63
C GLU A 96 6.78 -49.26 -57.26
N GLN A 97 5.55 -49.63 -57.60
CA GLN A 97 4.35 -48.90 -57.16
C GLN A 97 4.18 -48.92 -55.64
N ILE A 98 4.41 -50.06 -54.99
CA ILE A 98 4.38 -50.17 -53.53
C ILE A 98 5.47 -49.27 -52.90
N ARG A 99 6.66 -49.22 -53.50
CA ARG A 99 7.75 -48.34 -53.04
C ARG A 99 7.39 -46.86 -53.19
N GLN A 100 6.87 -46.46 -54.35
CA GLN A 100 6.42 -45.08 -54.58
C GLN A 100 5.30 -44.67 -53.62
N TYR A 101 4.36 -45.58 -53.34
CA TYR A 101 3.30 -45.32 -52.37
C TYR A 101 3.84 -45.15 -50.95
N ARG A 102 4.80 -45.98 -50.53
CA ARG A 102 5.47 -45.84 -49.23
C ARG A 102 6.24 -44.53 -49.13
N GLU A 103 7.05 -44.21 -50.14
CA GLU A 103 7.80 -42.95 -50.20
C GLU A 103 6.87 -41.73 -50.15
N TYR A 104 5.71 -41.79 -50.80
CA TYR A 104 4.70 -40.73 -50.71
C TYR A 104 4.08 -40.61 -49.31
N MET A 105 3.72 -41.72 -48.67
CA MET A 105 3.18 -41.71 -47.31
C MET A 105 4.21 -41.27 -46.27
N ASP A 106 5.48 -41.61 -46.48
CA ASP A 106 6.59 -41.15 -45.65
C ASP A 106 6.81 -39.64 -45.83
N GLN A 107 6.74 -39.12 -47.07
CA GLN A 107 6.79 -37.68 -47.34
C GLN A 107 5.63 -36.92 -46.68
N GLN A 108 4.41 -37.46 -46.69
CA GLN A 108 3.29 -36.85 -45.97
C GLN A 108 3.52 -36.81 -44.46
N ARG A 109 4.03 -37.91 -43.87
CA ARG A 109 4.37 -37.96 -42.43
C ARG A 109 5.52 -37.02 -42.07
N GLU A 110 6.52 -36.87 -42.93
CA GLU A 110 7.63 -35.94 -42.73
C GLU A 110 7.15 -34.48 -42.83
N MET A 111 6.28 -34.18 -43.80
CA MET A 111 5.68 -32.85 -43.94
C MET A 111 4.85 -32.47 -42.71
N GLN A 112 4.07 -33.40 -42.15
CA GLN A 112 3.33 -33.18 -40.90
C GLN A 112 4.29 -32.92 -39.73
N ARG A 113 5.30 -33.78 -39.53
CA ARG A 113 6.33 -33.57 -38.49
C ARG A 113 7.02 -32.22 -38.61
N GLN A 114 7.32 -31.76 -39.83
CA GLN A 114 7.90 -30.43 -40.05
C GLN A 114 6.94 -29.29 -39.68
N GLN A 115 5.65 -29.41 -39.99
CA GLN A 115 4.65 -28.42 -39.60
C GLN A 115 4.50 -28.37 -38.07
N ASP A 116 4.48 -29.52 -37.40
CA ASP A 116 4.37 -29.63 -35.95
C ASP A 116 5.59 -29.03 -35.25
N LEU A 117 6.80 -29.31 -35.74
CA LEU A 117 8.04 -28.74 -35.20
C LEU A 117 8.08 -27.21 -35.32
N ILE A 118 7.64 -26.66 -36.46
CA ILE A 118 7.57 -25.20 -36.66
C ILE A 118 6.57 -24.58 -35.68
N LEU A 119 5.41 -25.21 -35.47
CA LEU A 119 4.40 -24.72 -34.55
C LEU A 119 4.89 -24.77 -33.09
N GLU A 120 5.56 -25.86 -32.71
CA GLU A 120 6.13 -26.02 -31.36
C GLU A 120 7.23 -24.98 -31.10
N GLU A 121 8.11 -24.74 -32.06
CA GLU A 121 9.17 -23.74 -31.92
C GLU A 121 8.59 -22.32 -31.79
N GLN A 122 7.57 -21.97 -32.59
CA GLN A 122 6.86 -20.70 -32.45
C GLN A 122 6.18 -20.56 -31.08
N TYR A 123 5.58 -21.64 -30.58
CA TYR A 123 4.95 -21.64 -29.26
C TYR A 123 5.98 -21.42 -28.14
N ARG A 124 7.13 -22.11 -28.21
CA ARG A 124 8.23 -21.91 -27.26
C ARG A 124 8.78 -20.49 -27.31
N GLN A 125 8.97 -19.92 -28.49
CA GLN A 125 9.45 -18.55 -28.65
C GLN A 125 8.47 -17.52 -28.08
N ARG A 126 7.16 -17.66 -28.37
CA ARG A 126 6.14 -16.77 -27.80
C ARG A 126 6.07 -16.85 -26.28
N ARG A 127 6.11 -18.06 -25.71
CA ARG A 127 6.11 -18.26 -24.27
C ARG A 127 7.33 -17.63 -23.60
N ALA A 128 8.51 -17.76 -24.21
CA ALA A 128 9.73 -17.14 -23.72
C ALA A 128 9.64 -15.60 -23.78
N GLU A 129 9.16 -15.03 -24.89
CA GLU A 129 8.99 -13.59 -25.04
C GLU A 129 7.98 -13.01 -24.04
N GLU A 130 6.83 -13.67 -23.87
CA GLU A 130 5.81 -13.26 -22.89
C GLU A 130 6.36 -13.29 -21.46
N SER A 131 7.13 -14.34 -21.10
CA SER A 131 7.76 -14.44 -19.78
C SER A 131 8.77 -13.31 -19.53
N LEU A 132 9.53 -12.93 -20.57
CA LEU A 132 10.50 -11.84 -20.48
C LEU A 132 9.79 -10.50 -20.32
N ARG A 133 8.73 -10.25 -21.09
CA ARG A 133 7.91 -9.04 -20.96
C ARG A 133 7.31 -8.90 -19.57
N GLN A 134 6.76 -9.97 -19.01
CA GLN A 134 6.22 -9.96 -17.64
C GLN A 134 7.31 -9.66 -16.60
N ALA A 135 8.51 -10.22 -16.77
CA ALA A 135 9.64 -9.94 -15.88
C ALA A 135 10.06 -8.46 -15.94
N ASP A 136 10.15 -7.89 -17.14
CA ASP A 136 10.49 -6.47 -17.34
C ASP A 136 9.43 -5.54 -16.73
N GLU A 137 8.15 -5.85 -16.92
CA GLU A 137 7.04 -5.09 -16.32
C GLU A 137 7.09 -5.12 -14.79
N LEU A 138 7.32 -6.28 -14.19
CA LEU A 138 7.45 -6.42 -12.74
C LEU A 138 8.66 -5.65 -12.19
N ASP A 139 9.78 -5.64 -12.93
CA ASP A 139 10.96 -4.88 -12.53
C ASP A 139 10.77 -3.36 -12.64
N ILE A 140 10.02 -2.89 -13.63
CA ILE A 140 9.61 -1.48 -13.72
C ILE A 140 8.73 -1.10 -12.53
N ILE A 141 7.74 -1.94 -12.19
CA ILE A 141 6.86 -1.72 -11.03
C ILE A 141 7.67 -1.68 -9.75
N ARG A 142 8.58 -2.64 -9.52
CA ARG A 142 9.46 -2.68 -8.34
C ARG A 142 10.33 -1.42 -8.24
N LYS A 143 10.94 -0.99 -9.35
CA LYS A 143 11.77 0.24 -9.38
C LYS A 143 10.94 1.48 -9.05
N ASN A 144 9.72 1.59 -9.55
CA ASN A 144 8.85 2.72 -9.27
C ASN A 144 8.37 2.73 -7.82
N LEU A 145 8.00 1.56 -7.28
CA LEU A 145 7.59 1.42 -5.88
C LEU A 145 8.75 1.73 -4.92
N ALA A 146 9.96 1.28 -5.23
CA ALA A 146 11.15 1.62 -4.45
C ALA A 146 11.47 3.12 -4.49
N LYS A 147 11.31 3.78 -5.64
CA LYS A 147 11.47 5.24 -5.77
C LYS A 147 10.44 5.98 -4.93
N LEU A 148 9.17 5.57 -4.98
CA LEU A 148 8.09 6.16 -4.20
C LEU A 148 8.35 6.01 -2.69
N ALA A 149 8.71 4.81 -2.22
CA ALA A 149 9.04 4.56 -0.82
C ALA A 149 10.26 5.39 -0.36
N LYS A 150 11.28 5.56 -1.21
CA LYS A 150 12.43 6.42 -0.91
C LYS A 150 12.07 7.91 -0.84
N GLN A 151 11.08 8.34 -1.61
CA GLN A 151 10.59 9.73 -1.56
C GLN A 151 9.73 9.95 -0.31
N GLU A 152 8.83 9.03 0.02
CA GLU A 152 7.97 9.10 1.20
C GLU A 152 8.79 9.09 2.51
N THR A 153 9.79 8.22 2.62
CA THR A 153 10.71 8.19 3.78
C THR A 153 11.48 9.50 3.94
N LYS A 154 12.01 10.06 2.84
CA LYS A 154 12.66 11.38 2.87
C LYS A 154 11.70 12.49 3.34
N GLN A 155 10.46 12.49 2.85
CA GLN A 155 9.46 13.48 3.28
C GLN A 155 9.14 13.33 4.77
N LYS A 156 8.89 12.12 5.25
CA LYS A 156 8.65 11.83 6.68
C LYS A 156 9.83 12.26 7.54
N ASP A 157 11.06 11.99 7.12
CA ASP A 157 12.26 12.41 7.84
C ASP A 157 12.41 13.93 7.89
N THR A 158 12.09 14.64 6.79
CA THR A 158 12.13 16.11 6.80
C THR A 158 11.08 16.71 7.74
N LEU A 159 9.86 16.16 7.75
CA LEU A 159 8.79 16.59 8.66
C LEU A 159 9.18 16.34 10.12
N ARG A 160 9.69 15.13 10.43
CA ARG A 160 10.16 14.78 11.77
C ARG A 160 11.27 15.72 12.26
N ARG A 161 12.25 16.05 11.40
CA ARG A 161 13.32 17.00 11.73
C ARG A 161 12.78 18.41 11.96
N GLN A 162 11.77 18.85 11.22
CA GLN A 162 11.14 20.17 11.44
C GLN A 162 10.38 20.21 12.75
N GLU A 163 9.63 19.16 13.08
CA GLU A 163 8.93 19.04 14.36
C GLU A 163 9.89 18.99 15.55
N GLU A 164 10.99 18.26 15.44
CA GLU A 164 12.01 18.20 16.50
C GLU A 164 12.70 19.56 16.68
N LYS A 165 13.00 20.26 15.58
CA LYS A 165 13.51 21.64 15.64
C LYS A 165 12.53 22.58 16.33
N LYS A 166 11.24 22.52 15.99
CA LYS A 166 10.19 23.34 16.65
C LYS A 166 10.09 22.99 18.14
N ARG A 167 10.00 21.70 18.49
CA ARG A 167 9.98 21.25 19.89
C ARG A 167 11.20 21.72 20.69
N ASN A 168 12.39 21.64 20.10
CA ASN A 168 13.62 22.09 20.73
C ASN A 168 13.65 23.62 20.88
N GLN A 169 13.19 24.37 19.88
CA GLN A 169 13.07 25.83 19.96
C GLN A 169 12.07 26.23 21.06
N ASP A 170 10.91 25.58 21.13
CA ASP A 170 9.89 25.84 22.15
C ASP A 170 10.40 25.48 23.55
N ALA A 171 11.15 24.39 23.69
CA ALA A 171 11.78 23.99 24.96
C ALA A 171 12.86 24.99 25.40
N GLN A 172 13.68 25.48 24.47
CA GLN A 172 14.69 26.50 24.76
C GLN A 172 14.05 27.85 25.13
N GLN A 173 13.01 28.26 24.42
CA GLN A 173 12.26 29.48 24.75
C GLN A 173 11.58 29.37 26.12
N PHE A 174 10.96 28.22 26.40
CA PHE A 174 10.42 27.93 27.73
C PHE A 174 11.50 28.04 28.80
N ALA A 175 12.65 27.39 28.64
CA ALA A 175 13.73 27.45 29.62
C ALA A 175 14.24 28.87 29.88
N LYS A 176 14.35 29.71 28.83
CA LYS A 176 14.81 31.11 28.93
C LYS A 176 13.79 32.01 29.63
N CYS A 177 12.51 31.86 29.30
CA CYS A 177 11.46 32.79 29.74
C CYS A 177 10.74 32.33 31.01
N ARG A 178 10.81 31.03 31.37
CA ARG A 178 10.09 30.44 32.51
C ARG A 178 10.32 31.22 33.81
N ALA A 179 11.57 31.53 34.14
CA ALA A 179 11.89 32.22 35.39
C ALA A 179 11.28 33.63 35.43
N LYS A 180 11.34 34.37 34.32
CA LYS A 180 10.79 35.73 34.21
C LYS A 180 9.26 35.73 34.26
N VAL A 181 8.62 34.79 33.55
CA VAL A 181 7.17 34.60 33.61
C VAL A 181 6.74 34.28 35.03
N LYS A 182 7.42 33.31 35.67
CA LYS A 182 7.14 32.90 37.05
C LYS A 182 7.24 34.09 38.00
N GLU A 183 8.32 34.86 37.95
CA GLU A 183 8.51 36.03 38.79
C GLU A 183 7.42 37.09 38.55
N HIS A 184 7.04 37.33 37.29
CA HIS A 184 6.04 38.33 36.95
C HIS A 184 4.64 37.95 37.45
N VAL A 185 4.23 36.71 37.25
CA VAL A 185 2.94 36.18 37.72
C VAL A 185 2.89 36.08 39.25
N GLN A 186 4.03 35.86 39.91
CA GLN A 186 4.11 35.88 41.37
C GLN A 186 3.97 37.30 41.93
N LYS A 187 4.52 38.31 41.25
CA LYS A 187 4.37 39.71 41.65
C LYS A 187 2.97 40.26 41.37
N ASN A 188 2.35 39.83 40.27
CA ASN A 188 1.04 40.28 39.85
C ASN A 188 0.01 39.15 39.94
N LYS A 189 -0.81 39.16 40.99
CA LYS A 189 -1.90 38.18 41.20
C LYS A 189 -2.82 38.07 39.98
N ILE A 190 -3.12 39.18 39.31
CA ILE A 190 -3.90 39.23 38.07
C ILE A 190 -3.01 39.74 36.93
N SER A 191 -2.92 38.98 35.85
CA SER A 191 -2.17 39.37 34.66
C SER A 191 -2.98 39.13 33.39
N THR A 192 -3.13 40.14 32.54
CA THR A 192 -3.68 39.96 31.18
C THR A 192 -2.59 39.40 30.26
N MET A 193 -2.97 38.54 29.32
CA MET A 193 -2.03 37.97 28.34
C MET A 193 -1.30 39.04 27.54
N GLU A 194 -2.00 40.10 27.12
CA GLU A 194 -1.40 41.20 26.38
C GLU A 194 -0.30 41.91 27.18
N ASN A 195 -0.54 42.20 28.46
CA ASN A 195 0.45 42.89 29.29
C ASN A 195 1.65 41.99 29.54
N LEU A 196 1.42 40.70 29.80
CA LEU A 196 2.47 39.74 30.05
C LEU A 196 3.33 39.50 28.78
N ALA A 197 2.67 39.42 27.62
CA ALA A 197 3.31 39.32 26.31
C ALA A 197 4.16 40.58 25.99
N LYS A 198 3.59 41.78 26.19
CA LYS A 198 4.29 43.07 25.97
C LYS A 198 5.53 43.21 26.84
N GLN A 199 5.45 42.84 28.12
CA GLN A 199 6.59 42.98 29.03
C GLN A 199 7.71 41.97 28.77
N LEU A 200 7.36 40.77 28.31
CA LEU A 200 8.33 39.71 28.02
C LEU A 200 8.79 39.67 26.57
N TRP A 201 8.27 40.56 25.72
CA TRP A 201 8.55 40.62 24.29
C TRP A 201 8.24 39.28 23.58
N LEU A 202 7.14 38.64 23.98
CA LEU A 202 6.67 37.37 23.45
C LEU A 202 5.35 37.55 22.70
N THR A 203 4.98 36.58 21.86
CA THR A 203 3.61 36.53 21.33
C THR A 203 2.64 36.02 22.40
N GLU A 204 1.36 36.36 22.27
CA GLU A 204 0.32 35.87 23.18
C GLU A 204 0.23 34.34 23.18
N GLU A 205 0.35 33.72 22.02
CA GLU A 205 0.38 32.25 21.87
C GLU A 205 1.58 31.62 22.61
N GLN A 206 2.78 32.20 22.46
CA GLN A 206 3.97 31.72 23.17
C GLN A 206 3.80 31.86 24.68
N THR A 207 3.24 33.00 25.10
CA THR A 207 2.97 33.30 26.51
C THR A 207 1.99 32.30 27.11
N ARG A 208 0.88 32.02 26.41
CA ARG A 208 -0.11 31.00 26.78
C ARG A 208 0.52 29.62 26.89
N ASN A 209 1.32 29.21 25.90
CA ASN A 209 1.99 27.91 25.92
C ASN A 209 2.98 27.77 27.08
N ILE A 210 3.71 28.85 27.42
CA ILE A 210 4.64 28.84 28.56
C ILE A 210 3.87 28.75 29.87
N LEU A 211 2.78 29.50 30.03
CA LEU A 211 1.93 29.44 31.23
C LEU A 211 1.27 28.07 31.39
N GLN A 212 0.75 27.49 30.32
CA GLN A 212 0.16 26.15 30.36
C GLN A 212 1.19 25.10 30.79
N LYS A 213 2.41 25.14 30.23
CA LYS A 213 3.52 24.28 30.66
C LYS A 213 3.92 24.53 32.12
N LEU A 214 3.90 25.78 32.57
CA LEU A 214 4.17 26.13 33.96
C LEU A 214 3.14 25.52 34.92
N CYS A 215 1.85 25.62 34.61
CA CYS A 215 0.77 24.99 35.38
C CYS A 215 0.91 23.46 35.43
N SER A 216 1.39 22.81 34.37
CA SER A 216 1.64 21.37 34.39
C SER A 216 2.90 20.95 35.14
N THR A 217 3.92 21.81 35.20
CA THR A 217 5.27 21.41 35.69
C THR A 217 5.51 21.82 37.13
N ASP A 218 4.96 22.95 37.55
CA ASP A 218 5.30 23.59 38.82
C ASP A 218 4.10 23.53 39.79
N PRO A 219 4.22 22.84 40.95
CA PRO A 219 3.14 22.71 41.91
C PRO A 219 2.59 24.04 42.42
N TYR A 220 3.41 25.09 42.37
CA TYR A 220 3.02 26.43 42.78
C TYR A 220 1.84 26.99 41.97
N PHE A 221 1.75 26.65 40.68
CA PHE A 221 0.72 27.16 39.78
C PHE A 221 -0.48 26.20 39.63
N GLN A 222 -0.60 25.19 40.48
CA GLN A 222 -1.64 24.16 40.37
C GLN A 222 -3.07 24.72 40.54
N LEU A 223 -3.24 25.76 41.35
CA LEU A 223 -4.53 26.38 41.66
C LEU A 223 -4.83 27.61 40.79
N CYS A 224 -3.99 27.90 39.80
CA CYS A 224 -4.19 29.06 38.94
C CYS A 224 -5.42 28.90 38.05
N LEU A 225 -6.08 30.03 37.80
CA LEU A 225 -7.29 30.09 37.00
C LEU A 225 -7.06 30.87 35.72
N TRP A 226 -7.64 30.37 34.64
CA TRP A 226 -7.60 30.99 33.33
C TRP A 226 -9.01 31.37 32.90
N SER A 227 -9.22 32.64 32.54
CA SER A 227 -10.45 33.08 31.87
C SER A 227 -10.19 33.20 30.37
N GLU A 228 -10.87 32.37 29.58
CA GLU A 228 -10.77 32.41 28.11
C GLU A 228 -11.35 33.71 27.54
N ASP A 229 -12.46 34.18 28.10
CA ASP A 229 -13.22 35.34 27.61
C ASP A 229 -12.43 36.64 27.69
N ASN A 230 -11.69 36.84 28.79
CA ASN A 230 -10.95 38.08 29.04
C ASN A 230 -9.44 37.94 28.84
N ASN A 231 -8.95 36.75 28.44
CA ASN A 231 -7.53 36.42 28.37
C ASN A 231 -6.76 36.84 29.65
N THR A 232 -7.40 36.66 30.80
CA THR A 232 -6.84 36.97 32.11
C THR A 232 -6.36 35.70 32.81
N PHE A 233 -5.17 35.80 33.38
CA PHE A 233 -4.59 34.78 34.22
C PHE A 233 -4.61 35.25 35.67
N LEU A 234 -5.18 34.43 36.53
CA LEU A 234 -5.24 34.67 37.97
C LEU A 234 -4.38 33.64 38.68
N ASN A 235 -3.37 34.13 39.40
CA ASN A 235 -2.51 33.33 40.25
C ASN A 235 -3.15 33.21 41.64
N VAL A 236 -3.70 32.03 41.93
CA VAL A 236 -4.30 31.70 43.24
C VAL A 236 -3.41 30.71 43.95
N GLN A 237 -3.13 30.96 45.22
CA GLN A 237 -2.37 30.09 46.11
C GLN A 237 -3.24 29.55 47.25
N ALA A 238 -2.77 28.50 47.92
CA ALA A 238 -3.44 27.97 49.11
C ALA A 238 -3.57 29.02 50.22
N ASP A 239 -2.55 29.86 50.39
CA ASP A 239 -2.55 30.94 51.38
C ASP A 239 -3.67 31.96 51.14
N ASP A 240 -4.04 32.19 49.87
CA ASP A 240 -5.13 33.09 49.50
C ASP A 240 -6.47 32.53 50.00
N TYR A 241 -6.68 31.21 49.91
CA TYR A 241 -7.88 30.57 50.45
C TYR A 241 -7.95 30.68 51.99
N THR A 242 -6.82 30.52 52.68
CA THR A 242 -6.74 30.69 54.13
C THR A 242 -7.07 32.12 54.54
N ALA A 243 -6.51 33.11 53.84
CA ALA A 243 -6.77 34.52 54.11
C ALA A 243 -8.24 34.90 53.83
N ILE A 244 -8.83 34.37 52.76
CA ILE A 244 -10.27 34.54 52.48
C ILE A 244 -11.12 33.89 53.59
N HIS A 245 -10.73 32.72 54.09
CA HIS A 245 -11.42 32.04 55.18
C HIS A 245 -11.40 32.86 56.48
N GLU A 246 -10.22 33.34 56.91
CA GLU A 246 -10.08 34.22 58.08
C GLU A 246 -10.89 35.51 57.94
N PHE A 247 -10.90 36.10 56.74
CA PHE A 247 -11.69 37.29 56.44
C PHE A 247 -13.20 37.01 56.48
N LEU A 248 -13.64 35.84 56.03
CA LEU A 248 -15.03 35.39 56.14
C LEU A 248 -15.45 35.19 57.59
N GLU A 249 -14.62 34.56 58.42
CA GLU A 249 -14.90 34.38 59.84
C GLU A 249 -15.02 35.71 60.58
N THR A 250 -14.11 36.64 60.29
CA THR A 250 -14.12 38.00 60.88
C THR A 250 -15.40 38.76 60.54
N ASN A 251 -15.92 38.57 59.32
CA ASN A 251 -17.15 39.21 58.84
C ASN A 251 -18.42 38.35 59.03
N GLN A 252 -18.38 37.38 59.96
CA GLN A 252 -19.53 36.51 60.30
C GLN A 252 -20.14 35.77 59.09
N GLY A 253 -19.33 35.47 58.08
CA GLY A 253 -19.73 34.74 56.87
C GLY A 253 -20.62 35.50 55.90
N ARG A 254 -20.87 36.80 56.11
CA ARG A 254 -21.70 37.62 55.20
C ARG A 254 -20.90 38.79 54.68
N ILE A 255 -20.60 38.75 53.39
CA ILE A 255 -19.75 39.74 52.75
C ILE A 255 -20.43 40.26 51.49
N LEU A 256 -20.59 41.58 51.39
CA LEU A 256 -21.00 42.25 50.17
C LEU A 256 -19.77 42.49 49.29
N VAL A 257 -19.78 42.02 48.04
CA VAL A 257 -18.65 42.16 47.10
C VAL A 257 -18.17 43.62 46.96
N ARG A 258 -19.08 44.59 47.04
CA ARG A 258 -18.72 46.02 47.00
C ARG A 258 -17.84 46.44 48.18
N GLN A 259 -18.16 45.97 49.38
CA GLN A 259 -17.39 46.28 50.60
C GLN A 259 -16.00 45.64 50.53
N VAL A 260 -15.86 44.46 49.92
CA VAL A 260 -14.57 43.79 49.69
C VAL A 260 -13.66 44.56 48.74
N LEU A 261 -14.26 45.20 47.73
CA LEU A 261 -13.53 45.97 46.73
C LEU A 261 -13.07 47.34 47.28
N GLU A 262 -13.75 47.84 48.31
CA GLU A 262 -13.45 49.12 48.95
C GLU A 262 -12.51 48.98 50.16
N ASP A 263 -12.43 47.79 50.77
CA ASP A 263 -11.59 47.53 51.95
C ASP A 263 -10.11 47.29 51.56
N PRO A 264 -9.16 48.16 51.95
CA PRO A 264 -7.73 47.98 51.68
C PRO A 264 -7.12 46.79 52.45
N ALA A 265 -7.81 46.25 53.46
CA ALA A 265 -7.41 45.05 54.17
C ALA A 265 -7.86 43.75 53.47
N SER A 266 -8.65 43.86 52.38
CA SER A 266 -9.16 42.71 51.64
C SER A 266 -8.03 41.84 51.09
N PRO A 267 -8.01 40.53 51.40
CA PRO A 267 -7.01 39.60 50.88
C PRO A 267 -7.14 39.37 49.37
N LEU A 268 -8.24 39.81 48.75
CA LEU A 268 -8.50 39.69 47.31
C LEU A 268 -7.88 40.81 46.47
N LEU A 269 -7.41 41.90 47.11
CA LEU A 269 -6.82 43.08 46.46
C LEU A 269 -5.31 43.23 46.70
N ARG A 270 -4.70 42.35 47.51
CA ARG A 270 -3.24 42.29 47.72
C ARG A 270 -2.59 41.32 46.74
#